data_AF-A0A9Q1JD13-F1
#
_entry.id   AF-A0A9Q1JD13-F1
#
_cell.length_a   1.000
_cell.length_b   1.000
_cell.length_c   1.000
_cell.angle_alpha   90.00
_cell.angle_beta   90.00
_cell.angle_gamma   90.00
#
_symmetry.space_group_name_H-M   'P 1'
#
loop_
_entity.id
_entity.type
_entity.pdbx_description
1 polymer ?
#
loop_
_entity_poly.entity_id
_entity_poly.type
_entity_poly.pdbx_seq_one_letter_code
_entity_poly.pdbx_strand_id
1 'polypeptide(L)'
;MNPDREIVFENSNLSVKTSDVYAVDQNLPKRFNNPDCFQGYSKKVINPFYRTTNQTYGGRKPTVHEMPTAFHGDNRRFTDHLQKSGMYTDTCLNTSVDTGRAMMPSNHIESQDRIRFHQFYLRSKDGQTQHPSSEQK
;
A
#
# COMPACT_ATOMS: atom_id res chain seq x y z
N MET A 1 47.38 -21.60 49.84
CA MET A 1 47.33 -20.24 49.27
C MET A 1 47.73 -20.40 47.81
N ASN A 2 46.76 -20.50 46.89
CA ASN A 2 47.03 -20.81 45.48
C ASN A 2 47.09 -19.51 44.67
N PRO A 3 48.19 -19.22 43.94
CA PRO A 3 48.39 -17.94 43.27
C PRO A 3 48.03 -17.93 41.76
N ASP A 4 47.19 -18.85 41.25
CA ASP A 4 47.01 -19.00 39.79
C ASP A 4 45.56 -18.78 39.30
N ARG A 5 44.78 -17.88 39.93
CA ARG A 5 43.57 -17.37 39.28
C ARG A 5 43.95 -16.21 38.36
N GLU A 6 44.45 -16.55 37.17
CA GLU A 6 44.38 -15.63 36.04
C GLU A 6 42.91 -15.27 35.82
N ILE A 7 42.56 -14.04 36.19
CA ILE A 7 41.28 -13.45 35.79
C ILE A 7 41.41 -13.22 34.29
N VAL A 8 40.93 -14.18 33.51
CA VAL A 8 40.69 -14.01 32.09
C VAL A 8 39.62 -12.92 31.98
N PHE A 9 40.03 -11.67 31.84
CA PHE A 9 39.17 -10.63 31.30
C PHE A 9 38.89 -11.06 29.86
N GLU A 10 37.81 -11.84 29.66
CA GLU A 10 37.16 -11.88 28.37
C GLU A 10 36.80 -10.44 28.04
N ASN A 11 37.63 -9.82 27.20
CA ASN A 11 37.28 -8.62 26.47
C ASN A 11 36.16 -9.02 25.51
N SER A 12 34.96 -9.20 26.05
CA SER A 12 33.73 -9.20 25.27
C SER A 12 33.64 -7.81 24.68
N ASN A 13 34.12 -7.71 23.44
CA ASN A 13 34.02 -6.56 22.55
C ASN A 13 32.54 -6.41 22.18
N LEU A 14 31.67 -6.24 23.18
CA LEU A 14 30.24 -6.18 23.03
C LEU A 14 29.93 -4.79 22.48
N SER A 15 29.77 -4.71 21.16
CA SER A 15 29.24 -3.52 20.51
C SER A 15 27.95 -3.11 21.21
N VAL A 16 27.91 -1.90 21.76
CA VAL A 16 26.74 -1.38 22.47
C VAL A 16 25.55 -1.34 21.49
N LYS A 17 24.46 -2.00 21.86
CA LYS A 17 23.23 -2.01 21.06
C LYS A 17 22.34 -0.85 21.47
N THR A 18 21.45 -0.46 20.57
CA THR A 18 20.47 0.58 20.90
C THR A 18 19.51 0.14 22.00
N SER A 19 19.17 -1.16 22.03
CA SER A 19 18.33 -1.76 23.07
C SER A 19 18.94 -1.73 24.46
N ASP A 20 20.28 -1.62 24.55
CA ASP A 20 20.98 -1.58 25.84
C ASP A 20 20.88 -0.20 26.48
N VAL A 21 20.64 0.84 25.66
CA VAL A 21 20.61 2.25 26.08
C VAL A 21 19.19 2.83 26.08
N TYR A 22 18.34 2.40 25.15
CA TYR A 22 17.01 2.94 24.92
C TYR A 22 15.94 1.84 24.88
N ALA A 23 14.71 2.21 25.23
CA ALA A 23 13.55 1.39 24.94
C ALA A 23 13.26 1.40 23.43
N VAL A 24 13.22 0.22 22.83
CA VAL A 24 13.06 -0.01 21.39
C VAL A 24 11.90 -0.94 21.12
N ASP A 25 11.26 -0.75 19.97
CA ASP A 25 10.21 -1.65 19.49
C ASP A 25 10.76 -3.06 19.23
N GLN A 26 9.94 -4.08 19.50
CA GLN A 26 10.27 -5.49 19.28
C GLN A 26 10.53 -5.80 17.80
N ASN A 27 9.84 -5.07 16.90
CA ASN A 27 9.96 -5.25 15.45
C ASN A 27 11.06 -4.39 14.80
N LEU A 28 11.95 -3.77 15.60
CA LEU A 28 13.01 -2.94 15.05
C LEU A 28 13.98 -3.78 14.20
N PRO A 29 14.27 -3.38 12.95
CA PRO A 29 15.28 -4.03 12.12
C PRO A 29 16.62 -4.16 12.86
N LYS A 30 17.22 -5.35 12.80
CA LYS A 30 18.51 -5.67 13.46
C LYS A 30 19.61 -4.66 13.13
N ARG A 31 19.58 -4.08 11.93
CA ARG A 31 20.54 -3.07 11.49
C ARG A 31 20.49 -1.82 12.37
N PHE A 32 19.30 -1.35 12.73
CA PHE A 32 19.15 -0.20 13.61
C PHE A 32 19.51 -0.53 15.05
N ASN A 33 19.29 -1.78 15.47
CA ASN A 33 19.70 -2.18 16.82
C ASN A 33 21.23 -2.27 17.01
N ASN A 34 21.98 -2.52 15.93
CA ASN A 34 23.43 -2.74 15.97
C ASN A 34 24.14 -1.69 15.09
N PRO A 35 24.46 -0.49 15.60
CA PRO A 35 25.01 0.59 14.76
C PRO A 35 26.37 0.24 14.12
N ASP A 36 27.14 -0.67 14.70
CA ASP A 36 28.43 -1.09 14.13
C ASP A 36 28.30 -1.88 12.81
N CYS A 37 27.11 -2.35 12.44
CA CYS A 37 26.91 -2.97 11.12
C CYS A 37 26.91 -1.96 9.96
N PHE A 38 26.86 -0.66 10.23
CA PHE A 38 26.97 0.38 9.21
C PHE A 38 28.44 0.61 8.83
N GLN A 39 28.79 0.20 7.62
CA GLN A 39 30.14 0.32 7.06
C GLN A 39 30.27 1.56 6.16
N GLY A 40 31.51 1.97 5.85
CA GLY A 40 31.80 3.06 4.91
C GLY A 40 31.98 4.45 5.54
N TYR A 41 31.77 4.58 6.86
CA TYR A 41 31.90 5.83 7.60
C TYR A 41 33.30 6.07 8.20
N SER A 42 34.33 5.45 7.63
CA SER A 42 35.70 5.56 8.10
C SER A 42 36.29 6.92 7.73
N LYS A 43 36.97 7.56 8.70
CA LYS A 43 37.88 8.66 8.40
C LYS A 43 38.99 8.10 7.53
N LYS A 44 38.90 8.28 6.21
CA LYS A 44 40.04 8.08 5.32
C LYS A 44 41.18 8.94 5.87
N VAL A 45 42.36 8.35 5.98
CA VAL A 45 43.57 9.08 6.38
C VAL A 45 43.91 10.01 5.23
N ILE A 46 43.51 11.27 5.35
CA ILE A 46 43.74 12.34 4.39
C ILE A 46 44.68 13.33 5.05
N ASN A 47 45.64 13.85 4.28
CA ASN A 47 46.54 14.89 4.76
C ASN A 47 45.68 16.08 5.27
N PRO A 48 45.90 16.56 6.51
CA PRO A 48 45.16 17.69 7.07
C PRO A 48 45.11 18.93 6.18
N PHE A 49 46.15 19.18 5.37
CA PHE A 49 46.22 20.32 4.44
C PHE A 49 45.32 20.20 3.20
N TYR A 50 44.89 18.99 2.84
CA TYR A 50 44.01 18.73 1.68
C TYR A 50 42.60 18.31 2.10
N ARG A 51 42.16 18.74 3.30
CA ARG A 51 40.84 18.42 3.81
C ARG A 51 39.80 19.38 3.23
N THR A 52 38.77 18.83 2.59
CA THR A 52 37.65 19.63 2.08
C THR A 52 36.45 19.57 3.03
N THR A 53 35.54 20.55 2.92
CA THR A 53 34.30 20.57 3.70
C THR A 53 33.41 19.38 3.37
N ASN A 54 33.37 18.91 2.12
CA ASN A 54 32.57 17.75 1.74
C ASN A 54 33.01 16.46 2.45
N GLN A 55 34.26 16.38 2.92
CA GLN A 55 34.77 15.22 3.67
C GLN A 55 34.24 15.14 5.12
N THR A 56 33.60 16.19 5.65
CA THR A 56 32.94 16.11 6.97
C THR A 56 31.63 15.33 6.87
N TYR A 57 30.91 15.47 5.75
CA TYR A 57 29.71 14.70 5.46
C TYR A 57 30.07 13.22 5.25
N GLY A 58 29.33 12.32 5.90
CA GLY A 58 29.56 10.88 5.81
C GLY A 58 30.85 10.35 6.45
N GLY A 59 31.68 11.21 7.06
CA GLY A 59 32.96 10.83 7.67
C GLY A 59 32.86 10.34 9.13
N ARG A 60 31.67 10.31 9.72
CA ARG A 60 31.43 9.87 11.11
C ARG A 60 30.51 8.66 11.10
N LYS A 61 30.90 7.59 11.81
CA LYS A 61 30.06 6.40 11.96
C LYS A 61 28.82 6.73 12.80
N PRO A 62 27.66 6.13 12.47
CA PRO A 62 26.48 6.32 13.27
C PRO A 62 26.63 5.62 14.63
N THR A 63 25.97 6.18 15.64
CA THR A 63 26.01 5.74 17.04
C THR A 63 24.62 5.34 17.55
N VAL A 64 24.56 4.72 18.73
CA VAL A 64 23.28 4.32 19.35
C VAL A 64 22.32 5.49 19.58
N HIS A 65 22.85 6.71 19.72
CA HIS A 65 22.06 7.92 19.94
C HIS A 65 21.45 8.50 18.65
N GLU A 66 21.94 8.07 17.49
CA GLU A 66 21.42 8.48 16.18
C GLU A 66 20.47 7.44 15.58
N MET A 67 20.48 6.21 16.10
CA MET A 67 19.63 5.13 15.62
C MET A 67 18.16 5.35 16.05
N PRO A 68 17.19 5.03 15.18
CA PRO A 68 15.78 5.14 15.52
C PRO A 68 15.35 4.07 16.53
N THR A 69 14.39 4.41 17.40
CA THR A 69 13.83 3.46 18.38
C THR A 69 12.69 2.61 17.82
N ALA A 70 12.07 3.06 16.71
CA ALA A 70 11.03 2.34 15.98
C ALA A 70 11.18 2.62 14.47
N PHE A 71 10.79 1.65 13.64
CA PHE A 71 10.85 1.77 12.18
C PHE A 71 9.59 1.20 11.54
N HIS A 72 8.77 2.07 10.95
CA HIS A 72 7.53 1.72 10.29
C HIS A 72 7.73 1.74 8.77
N GLY A 73 8.44 0.75 8.25
CA GLY A 73 8.66 0.61 6.81
C GLY A 73 7.45 -0.01 6.12
N ASP A 74 7.09 0.52 4.94
CA ASP A 74 6.02 -0.04 4.13
C ASP A 74 6.46 -1.34 3.44
N ASN A 75 5.65 -2.38 3.58
CA ASN A 75 5.85 -3.64 2.87
C ASN A 75 5.17 -3.61 1.50
N ARG A 76 5.97 -3.42 0.45
CA ARG A 76 5.49 -3.34 -0.94
C ARG A 76 5.39 -4.68 -1.65
N ARG A 77 5.57 -5.82 -0.97
CA ARG A 77 5.61 -7.15 -1.62
C ARG A 77 4.36 -7.47 -2.47
N PHE A 78 3.18 -7.07 -2.01
CA PHE A 78 1.93 -7.26 -2.76
C PHE A 78 1.92 -6.40 -4.03
N THR A 79 2.18 -5.10 -3.89
CA THR A 79 2.19 -4.16 -5.01
C THR A 79 3.29 -4.50 -6.01
N ASP A 80 4.49 -4.89 -5.56
CA ASP A 80 5.59 -5.30 -6.42
C ASP A 80 5.25 -6.57 -7.21
N HIS A 81 4.44 -7.46 -6.64
CA HIS A 81 3.93 -8.64 -7.35
C HIS A 81 2.94 -8.24 -8.46
N LEU A 82 1.97 -7.36 -8.15
CA LEU A 82 1.02 -6.86 -9.15
C LEU A 82 1.65 -5.94 -10.19
N GLN A 83 2.66 -5.15 -9.85
CA GLN A 83 3.35 -4.27 -10.80
C GLN A 83 4.00 -5.07 -11.92
N LYS A 84 4.40 -6.32 -11.66
CA LYS A 84 4.96 -7.23 -12.67
C LYS A 84 3.92 -7.77 -13.65
N SER A 85 2.63 -7.76 -13.31
CA SER A 85 1.58 -8.28 -14.20
C SER A 85 1.18 -7.33 -15.33
N GLY A 86 1.71 -6.10 -15.35
CA GLY A 86 1.44 -5.13 -16.41
C GLY A 86 0.09 -4.42 -16.27
N MET A 87 -0.34 -3.75 -17.34
CA MET A 87 -1.57 -2.97 -17.36
C MET A 87 -2.80 -3.88 -17.42
N TYR A 88 -3.78 -3.61 -16.55
CA TYR A 88 -5.05 -4.33 -16.55
C TYR A 88 -5.79 -4.14 -17.89
N THR A 89 -6.34 -5.22 -18.42
CA THR A 89 -7.24 -5.21 -19.58
C THR A 89 -8.50 -6.02 -19.25
N ASP A 90 -9.64 -5.56 -19.75
CA ASP A 90 -10.89 -6.30 -19.70
C ASP A 90 -11.11 -7.02 -21.04
N THR A 91 -11.38 -8.32 -20.98
CA THR A 91 -11.67 -9.17 -22.15
C THR A 91 -13.02 -9.90 -22.03
N CYS A 92 -13.84 -9.54 -21.05
CA CYS A 92 -15.12 -10.19 -20.78
C CYS A 92 -16.25 -9.61 -21.64
N LEU A 93 -17.29 -10.42 -21.88
CA LEU A 93 -18.56 -9.98 -22.47
C LEU A 93 -19.55 -9.63 -21.36
N ASN A 94 -20.31 -8.54 -21.53
CA ASN A 94 -21.40 -8.20 -20.61
C ASN A 94 -22.56 -9.20 -20.78
N THR A 95 -22.80 -10.01 -19.75
CA THR A 95 -23.88 -11.02 -19.70
C THR A 95 -24.93 -10.73 -18.65
N SER A 96 -24.92 -9.52 -18.07
CA SER A 96 -25.92 -9.12 -17.08
C SER A 96 -27.32 -9.24 -17.69
N VAL A 97 -28.18 -10.03 -17.06
CA VAL A 97 -29.62 -10.02 -17.36
C VAL A 97 -30.16 -8.64 -17.01
N ASP A 98 -30.90 -8.04 -17.93
CA ASP A 98 -31.55 -6.76 -17.67
C ASP A 98 -32.49 -6.92 -16.46
N THR A 99 -32.41 -5.98 -15.52
CA THR A 99 -33.20 -5.94 -14.28
C THR A 99 -33.92 -4.60 -14.17
N GLY A 100 -34.46 -4.10 -15.27
CA GLY A 100 -35.46 -3.03 -15.25
C GLY A 100 -36.48 -3.26 -14.13
N ARG A 101 -36.74 -2.22 -13.33
CA ARG A 101 -37.58 -2.22 -12.11
C ARG A 101 -39.02 -2.74 -12.32
N ALA A 102 -39.45 -2.95 -13.56
CA ALA A 102 -40.74 -3.50 -13.94
C ALA A 102 -40.68 -4.94 -14.51
N MET A 103 -39.56 -5.65 -14.35
CA MET A 103 -39.41 -7.02 -14.82
C MET A 103 -39.72 -8.00 -13.70
N MET A 104 -41.02 -8.27 -13.57
CA MET A 104 -41.51 -9.47 -12.90
C MET A 104 -40.92 -10.73 -13.57
N PRO A 105 -40.72 -11.83 -12.82
CA PRO A 105 -39.98 -12.98 -13.30
C PRO A 105 -40.83 -13.72 -14.35
N SER A 106 -40.49 -13.53 -15.62
CA SER A 106 -40.67 -14.46 -16.76
C SER A 106 -40.94 -13.74 -18.09
N ASN A 107 -40.13 -12.76 -18.47
CA ASN A 107 -40.15 -12.25 -19.84
C ASN A 107 -38.75 -12.41 -20.46
N HIS A 108 -38.45 -13.65 -20.85
CA HIS A 108 -37.39 -13.91 -21.83
C HIS A 108 -37.79 -13.12 -23.10
N ILE A 109 -36.98 -12.16 -23.54
CA ILE A 109 -37.19 -11.50 -24.82
C ILE A 109 -36.83 -12.53 -25.89
N GLU A 110 -37.78 -13.38 -26.26
CA GLU A 110 -37.63 -14.26 -27.40
C GLU A 110 -37.65 -13.40 -28.67
N SER A 111 -36.68 -13.65 -29.56
CA SER A 111 -36.53 -12.96 -30.85
C SER A 111 -37.74 -13.10 -31.79
N GLN A 112 -38.74 -13.89 -31.40
CA GLN A 112 -39.90 -14.25 -32.23
C GLN A 112 -41.22 -13.55 -31.82
N ASP A 113 -41.25 -12.76 -30.75
CA ASP A 113 -42.49 -12.16 -30.25
C ASP A 113 -42.70 -10.70 -30.72
N ARG A 114 -42.63 -10.44 -32.04
CA ARG A 114 -42.98 -9.12 -32.61
C ARG A 114 -44.45 -8.74 -32.44
N ILE A 115 -45.34 -9.72 -32.31
CA ILE A 115 -46.79 -9.48 -32.32
C ILE A 115 -47.28 -8.89 -30.98
N ARG A 116 -46.64 -9.25 -29.86
CA ARG A 116 -47.06 -8.76 -28.52
C ARG A 116 -46.69 -7.30 -28.25
N PHE A 117 -45.70 -6.76 -28.94
CA PHE A 117 -45.27 -5.36 -28.76
C PHE A 117 -46.35 -4.35 -29.20
N HIS A 118 -47.20 -4.70 -30.15
CA HIS A 118 -48.26 -3.80 -30.64
C HIS A 118 -49.48 -3.73 -29.72
N GLN A 119 -49.80 -4.78 -28.97
CA GLN A 119 -50.97 -4.78 -28.07
C GLN A 119 -50.80 -3.81 -26.88
N PHE A 120 -49.57 -3.62 -26.38
CA PHE A 120 -49.32 -2.67 -25.29
C PHE A 120 -49.38 -1.21 -25.76
N TYR A 121 -48.97 -0.91 -26.99
CA TYR A 121 -49.02 0.45 -27.53
C TYR A 121 -50.44 0.92 -27.86
N LEU A 122 -51.33 0.01 -28.21
CA LEU A 122 -52.74 0.32 -28.50
C LEU A 122 -53.54 0.56 -27.21
N ARG A 123 -53.18 -0.06 -26.08
CA ARG A 123 -53.86 0.13 -24.79
C ARG A 123 -53.63 1.52 -24.18
N SER A 124 -52.55 2.19 -24.55
CA SER A 124 -52.24 3.54 -24.06
C SER A 124 -53.04 4.66 -24.76
N LYS A 125 -53.81 4.33 -25.80
CA LYS A 125 -54.55 5.33 -26.61
C LYS A 125 -56.00 5.59 -26.15
N ASP A 126 -56.54 4.78 -25.24
CA ASP A 126 -57.96 4.84 -24.87
C ASP A 126 -58.26 5.67 -23.59
N GLY A 127 -57.35 6.57 -23.18
CA GLY A 127 -57.39 7.20 -21.86
C GLY A 127 -57.30 8.74 -21.80
N GLN A 128 -57.84 9.49 -22.76
CA GLN A 128 -57.91 10.97 -22.67
C GLN A 128 -59.32 11.51 -22.99
N THR A 129 -60.11 11.63 -21.92
CA THR A 129 -61.07 12.68 -21.52
C THR A 129 -61.72 13.59 -22.59
N GLN A 130 -63.06 13.63 -22.61
CA GLN A 130 -63.86 14.68 -23.24
C GLN A 130 -64.70 15.51 -22.23
N HIS A 131 -64.55 16.85 -22.35
CA HIS A 131 -65.45 17.99 -22.03
C HIS A 131 -65.69 18.40 -20.54
N PRO A 132 -65.89 19.72 -20.22
CA PRO A 132 -66.71 20.69 -20.96
C PRO A 132 -66.16 22.12 -21.18
N SER A 133 -66.93 22.87 -21.96
CA SER A 133 -66.76 24.21 -22.53
C SER A 133 -66.56 25.37 -21.56
N SER A 134 -65.89 26.43 -22.04
CA SER A 134 -66.25 27.81 -21.70
C SER A 134 -66.15 28.69 -22.96
N GLU A 135 -67.30 29.31 -23.30
CA GLU A 135 -67.49 30.30 -24.35
C GLU A 135 -66.89 31.65 -23.95
N GLN A 136 -66.32 32.36 -24.93
CA GLN A 136 -66.16 33.81 -24.90
C GLN A 136 -67.20 34.42 -25.86
N LYS A 137 -68.23 35.10 -25.33
CA LYS A 137 -68.50 36.54 -25.55
C LYS A 137 -69.73 36.98 -24.76
#